data_AF-A0A959SG24-F1
#
_entry.id   AF-A0A959SG24-F1
#
_cell.length_a   1.000
_cell.length_b   1.000
_cell.length_c   1.000
_cell.angle_alpha   90.00
_cell.angle_beta   90.00
_cell.angle_gamma   90.00
#
_symmetry.space_group_name_H-M   'P 1'
#
loop_
_entity.id
_entity.type
_entity.pdbx_description
1 polymer ?
#
loop_
_entity_poly.entity_id
_entity_poly.type
_entity_poly.pdbx_seq_one_letter_code
_entity_poly.pdbx_strand_id
1 'polypeptide(L)'
;MERDDIIEYSLDAHHSEEAGRKIRRKIWMVTLFLAVVTAVEVALGAYWKEWMPGSWHMVKWTFVVLTLVKATYIVMTFMHLGDERRNIRAIILLPYALFILYLVFIAIFESNYVHQMWLRFL
;
A
#
# COMPACT_ATOMS: atom_id res chain seq x y z
N MET A 1 -11.75 4.69 52.54
CA MET A 1 -13.03 5.02 51.88
C MET A 1 -12.75 4.96 50.39
N GLU A 2 -13.16 3.88 49.73
CA GLU A 2 -13.19 3.87 48.26
C GLU A 2 -14.17 4.95 47.81
N ARG A 3 -13.74 5.76 46.85
CA ARG A 3 -14.52 6.85 46.28
C ARG A 3 -15.40 6.30 45.17
N ASP A 4 -16.60 5.87 45.55
CA ASP A 4 -17.63 5.25 44.70
C ASP A 4 -18.31 6.27 43.73
N ASP A 5 -17.85 7.52 43.74
CA ASP A 5 -18.36 8.65 42.96
C ASP A 5 -17.66 8.83 41.60
N ILE A 6 -16.57 8.09 41.34
CA ILE A 6 -15.83 8.16 40.08
C ILE A 6 -16.09 6.88 39.28
N ILE A 7 -16.89 6.98 38.22
CA ILE A 7 -16.96 5.92 37.20
C ILE A 7 -15.62 5.98 36.45
N GLU A 8 -14.68 5.12 36.84
CA GLU A 8 -13.32 5.10 36.30
C GLU A 8 -13.27 4.32 34.98
N TYR A 9 -13.73 4.98 33.91
CA TYR A 9 -13.75 4.42 32.53
C TYR A 9 -12.36 4.02 32.00
N SER A 10 -11.26 4.41 32.66
CA SER A 10 -9.87 4.11 32.27
C SER A 10 -9.42 2.69 32.61
N LEU A 11 -10.07 2.02 33.57
CA LEU A 11 -9.66 0.69 34.04
C LEU A 11 -10.13 -0.45 33.11
N ASP A 12 -11.26 -0.29 32.43
CA ASP A 12 -11.78 -1.27 31.46
C ASP A 12 -11.18 -1.13 30.04
N ALA A 13 -10.38 -0.09 29.80
CA ALA A 13 -9.68 0.13 28.52
C ALA A 13 -8.37 -0.67 28.39
N HIS A 14 -8.03 -1.52 29.36
CA HIS A 14 -6.86 -2.39 29.29
C HIS A 14 -7.11 -3.57 28.34
N HIS A 15 -6.77 -3.38 27.06
CA HIS A 15 -6.64 -4.50 26.12
C HIS A 15 -5.75 -5.57 26.73
N SER A 16 -6.21 -6.84 26.71
CA SER A 16 -5.41 -7.94 27.25
C SER A 16 -4.03 -7.98 26.61
N GLU A 17 -2.98 -8.17 27.42
CA GLU A 17 -1.60 -8.21 26.91
C GLU A 17 -1.42 -9.24 25.80
N GLU A 18 -2.20 -10.31 25.83
CA GLU A 18 -2.24 -11.36 24.81
C GLU A 18 -2.71 -10.85 23.45
N ALA A 19 -3.74 -10.00 23.41
CA ALA A 19 -4.22 -9.39 22.18
C ALA A 19 -3.18 -8.43 21.60
N GLY A 20 -2.56 -7.58 22.46
CA GLY A 20 -1.51 -6.66 22.06
C GLY A 20 -0.27 -7.37 21.51
N ARG A 21 0.14 -8.50 22.08
CA ARG A 21 1.26 -9.32 21.58
C ARG A 21 0.99 -9.85 20.16
N LYS A 22 -0.23 -10.31 19.88
CA LYS A 22 -0.60 -10.82 18.54
C LYS A 22 -0.54 -9.71 17.47
N ILE A 23 -1.07 -8.52 17.77
CA ILE A 23 -1.06 -7.37 16.85
C ILE A 23 0.39 -6.95 16.54
N ARG A 24 1.23 -6.77 17.57
CA ARG A 24 2.64 -6.41 17.38
C ARG A 24 3.39 -7.44 16.54
N ARG A 25 3.14 -8.73 16.75
CA ARG A 25 3.73 -9.80 15.94
C ARG A 25 3.29 -9.73 14.47
N LYS A 26 1.99 -9.50 14.21
CA LYS A 26 1.45 -9.33 12.84
C LYS A 26 2.13 -8.16 12.12
N ILE A 27 2.28 -7.02 12.80
CA ILE A 27 2.96 -5.83 12.28
C ILE A 27 4.40 -6.16 11.89
N TRP A 28 5.19 -6.72 12.81
CA TRP A 28 6.59 -7.05 12.55
C TRP A 28 6.77 -8.07 11.41
N MET A 29 5.90 -9.08 11.34
CA MET A 29 5.91 -10.06 10.26
C MET A 29 5.64 -9.41 8.90
N VAL A 30 4.63 -8.55 8.80
CA VAL A 30 4.28 -7.87 7.55
C VAL A 30 5.34 -6.85 7.16
N THR A 31 5.91 -6.12 8.12
CA THR A 31 7.04 -5.21 7.88
C THR A 31 8.24 -5.95 7.28
N LEU A 32 8.62 -7.09 7.88
CA LEU A 32 9.75 -7.88 7.36
C LEU A 32 9.46 -8.43 5.96
N PHE A 33 8.25 -8.93 5.74
CA PHE A 33 7.82 -9.40 4.42
C PHE A 33 7.93 -8.28 3.36
N LEU A 34 7.39 -7.10 3.64
CA LEU A 34 7.43 -5.96 2.72
C LEU A 34 8.86 -5.43 2.51
N ALA A 35 9.70 -5.47 3.53
CA ALA A 35 11.12 -5.11 3.41
C ALA A 35 11.85 -6.06 2.46
N VAL A 36 11.64 -7.38 2.60
CA VAL A 36 12.24 -8.39 1.70
C VAL A 36 11.74 -8.21 0.28
N VAL A 37 10.43 -8.07 0.07
CA VAL A 37 9.86 -7.85 -1.27
C VAL A 37 10.45 -6.59 -1.90
N THR A 38 10.58 -5.51 -1.14
CA THR A 38 11.16 -4.25 -1.63
C THR A 38 12.65 -4.39 -1.96
N ALA A 39 13.41 -5.11 -1.13
CA ALA A 39 14.83 -5.36 -1.41
C ALA A 39 15.02 -6.16 -2.71
N VAL A 40 14.19 -7.17 -2.95
CA VAL A 40 14.17 -7.94 -4.21
C VAL A 40 13.84 -7.04 -5.40
N GLU A 41 12.88 -6.14 -5.25
CA GLU A 41 12.46 -5.23 -6.30
C GLU A 41 13.56 -4.22 -6.67
N VAL A 42 14.25 -3.67 -5.67
CA VAL A 42 15.41 -2.80 -5.88
C VAL A 42 16.56 -3.55 -6.54
N ALA A 43 16.85 -4.78 -6.11
CA ALA A 43 17.88 -5.62 -6.74
C ALA A 43 17.53 -5.94 -8.20
N LEU A 44 16.28 -6.30 -8.48
CA LEU A 44 15.80 -6.50 -9.85
C LEU A 44 15.97 -5.21 -10.66
N GLY A 45 15.57 -4.05 -10.12
CA GLY A 45 15.73 -2.75 -10.80
C GLY A 45 17.18 -2.35 -11.07
N ALA A 46 18.11 -2.70 -10.18
CA ALA A 46 19.53 -2.42 -10.34
C ALA A 46 20.21 -3.35 -11.36
N TYR A 47 19.89 -4.64 -11.34
CA TYR A 47 20.63 -5.67 -12.07
C TYR A 47 19.87 -6.30 -13.25
N TRP A 48 18.66 -5.85 -13.59
CA TRP A 48 17.83 -6.52 -14.61
C TRP A 48 18.52 -6.65 -15.99
N LYS A 49 19.35 -5.69 -16.39
CA LYS A 49 20.03 -5.73 -17.69
C LYS A 49 21.04 -6.88 -17.79
N GLU A 50 21.68 -7.22 -16.67
CA GLU A 50 22.66 -8.29 -16.58
C GLU A 50 21.98 -9.66 -16.41
N TRP A 51 20.94 -9.73 -15.59
CA TRP A 51 20.26 -10.99 -15.28
C TRP A 51 19.25 -11.42 -16.35
N MET A 52 18.60 -10.47 -17.03
CA MET A 52 17.48 -10.72 -17.94
C MET A 52 17.59 -9.84 -19.21
N PRO A 53 18.63 -10.05 -20.04
CA PRO A 53 18.81 -9.27 -21.26
C PRO A 53 17.62 -9.47 -22.21
N GLY A 54 17.05 -8.36 -22.69
CA GLY A 54 15.92 -8.37 -23.63
C GLY A 54 14.53 -8.54 -23.00
N SER A 55 14.41 -8.80 -21.70
CA SER A 55 13.12 -9.04 -21.03
C SER A 55 12.47 -7.78 -20.43
N TRP A 56 12.61 -6.62 -21.08
CA TRP A 56 12.18 -5.33 -20.51
C TRP A 56 10.69 -5.26 -20.17
N HIS A 57 9.83 -5.87 -20.99
CA HIS A 57 8.39 -5.90 -20.74
C HIS A 57 8.05 -6.73 -19.49
N MET A 58 8.73 -7.86 -19.29
CA MET A 58 8.54 -8.72 -18.12
C MET A 58 8.90 -7.97 -16.84
N VAL A 59 10.06 -7.29 -16.83
CA VAL A 59 10.50 -6.48 -15.67
C VAL A 59 9.46 -5.42 -15.31
N LYS A 60 8.93 -4.68 -16.29
CA LYS A 60 7.88 -3.69 -16.05
C LYS A 60 6.63 -4.29 -15.40
N TRP A 61 6.14 -5.42 -15.93
CA TRP A 61 4.97 -6.09 -15.36
C TRP A 61 5.23 -6.60 -13.94
N THR A 62 6.42 -7.15 -13.67
CA THR A 62 6.82 -7.55 -12.32
C THR A 62 6.77 -6.38 -11.34
N PHE A 63 7.30 -5.22 -11.71
CA PHE A 63 7.25 -4.02 -10.86
C PHE A 63 5.82 -3.57 -10.57
N VAL A 64 4.95 -3.56 -11.58
CA VAL A 64 3.54 -3.19 -11.39
C VAL A 64 2.84 -4.15 -10.43
N VAL A 65 3.00 -5.47 -10.64
CA VAL A 65 2.38 -6.49 -9.79
C VAL A 65 2.91 -6.43 -8.35
N LEU A 66 4.22 -6.37 -8.16
CA LEU A 66 4.82 -6.28 -6.83
C LEU A 66 4.38 -5.00 -6.09
N THR A 67 4.26 -3.89 -6.80
CA THR A 67 3.74 -2.63 -6.23
C THR A 67 2.30 -2.78 -5.76
N LEU A 68 1.42 -3.40 -6.56
CA LEU A 68 0.02 -3.64 -6.17
C LEU A 68 -0.09 -4.58 -4.97
N VAL A 69 0.73 -5.64 -4.92
CA VAL A 69 0.78 -6.55 -3.78
C VAL A 69 1.19 -5.79 -2.52
N LYS A 70 2.29 -5.03 -2.56
CA LYS A 70 2.74 -4.23 -1.42
C LYS A 70 1.69 -3.23 -0.96
N ALA A 71 1.09 -2.48 -1.88
CA ALA A 71 0.04 -1.52 -1.58
C ALA A 71 -1.14 -2.19 -0.86
N THR A 72 -1.57 -3.36 -1.33
CA THR A 72 -2.64 -4.14 -0.69
C THR A 72 -2.27 -4.52 0.75
N TYR A 73 -1.08 -5.06 0.98
CA TYR A 73 -0.63 -5.45 2.32
C TYR A 73 -0.51 -4.24 3.28
N ILE A 74 -0.03 -3.10 2.78
CA ILE A 74 0.10 -1.85 3.56
C ILE A 74 -1.27 -1.35 3.99
N VAL A 75 -2.20 -1.23 3.04
CA VAL A 75 -3.58 -0.76 3.29
C VAL A 75 -4.30 -1.68 4.27
N MET A 76 -4.20 -2.99 4.08
CA MET A 76 -4.93 -3.94 4.92
C MET A 76 -4.34 -4.05 6.33
N THR A 77 -3.02 -3.93 6.48
CA THR A 77 -2.33 -4.17 7.76
C THR A 77 -1.98 -2.89 8.52
N PHE A 78 -1.28 -1.93 7.89
CA PHE A 78 -0.81 -0.73 8.61
C PHE A 78 -1.90 0.31 8.76
N MET A 79 -2.77 0.45 7.77
CA MET A 79 -3.93 1.36 7.88
C MET A 79 -5.10 0.73 8.62
N HIS A 80 -5.00 -0.55 9.04
CA HIS A 80 -6.04 -1.30 9.76
C HIS A 80 -7.38 -1.45 9.01
N LEU A 81 -7.44 -1.13 7.71
CA LEU A 81 -8.66 -1.29 6.92
C LEU A 81 -9.09 -2.76 6.77
N GLY A 82 -8.18 -3.71 6.98
CA GLY A 82 -8.45 -5.14 6.84
C GLY A 82 -9.38 -5.73 7.88
N ASP A 83 -9.33 -5.19 9.11
CA ASP A 83 -10.16 -5.65 10.23
C ASP A 83 -11.43 -4.77 10.40
N GLU A 84 -11.59 -3.76 9.55
CA GLU A 84 -12.71 -2.80 9.56
C GLU A 84 -13.91 -3.27 8.70
N ARG A 85 -15.10 -2.75 9.02
CA ARG A 85 -16.34 -2.99 8.28
C ARG A 85 -16.19 -2.62 6.81
N ARG A 86 -16.78 -3.45 5.95
CA ARG A 86 -16.73 -3.30 4.48
C ARG A 86 -17.14 -1.91 4.00
N ASN A 87 -18.14 -1.28 4.63
CA ASN A 87 -18.62 0.04 4.25
C ASN A 87 -17.58 1.14 4.52
N ILE A 88 -16.95 1.13 5.71
CA ILE A 88 -15.92 2.11 6.07
C ILE A 88 -14.67 1.90 5.20
N ARG A 89 -14.29 0.65 4.95
CA ARG A 89 -13.22 0.32 4.01
C ARG A 89 -13.49 0.89 2.62
N ALA A 90 -14.71 0.71 2.09
CA ALA A 90 -15.07 1.20 0.76
C ALA A 90 -15.08 2.74 0.68
N ILE A 91 -15.52 3.43 1.73
CA ILE A 91 -15.53 4.90 1.81
C ILE A 91 -14.11 5.47 1.68
N ILE A 92 -13.09 4.77 2.19
CA ILE A 92 -11.70 5.23 2.09
C ILE A 92 -11.08 4.77 0.76
N LEU A 93 -11.27 3.51 0.36
CA LEU A 93 -10.60 2.97 -0.83
C LEU A 93 -11.16 3.49 -2.15
N LEU A 94 -12.47 3.76 -2.23
CA LEU A 94 -13.10 4.16 -3.48
C LEU A 94 -12.64 5.56 -3.96
N PRO A 95 -12.60 6.62 -3.11
CA PRO A 95 -12.06 7.92 -3.52
C PRO A 95 -10.58 7.83 -3.92
N TYR A 96 -9.78 7.07 -3.17
CA TYR A 96 -8.37 6.87 -3.51
C TYR A 96 -8.17 6.17 -4.85
N ALA A 97 -8.93 5.09 -5.11
CA ALA A 97 -8.86 4.38 -6.37
C ALA A 97 -9.30 5.26 -7.55
N LEU A 98 -10.41 6.00 -7.38
CA LEU A 98 -10.89 6.94 -8.39
C LEU A 98 -9.85 8.03 -8.67
N PHE A 99 -9.23 8.58 -7.62
CA PHE A 99 -8.18 9.58 -7.76
C PHE A 99 -6.97 9.05 -8.53
N ILE A 100 -6.47 7.86 -8.21
CA ILE A 100 -5.34 7.24 -8.93
C ILE A 100 -5.71 7.00 -10.40
N LEU A 101 -6.90 6.46 -10.69
CA LEU A 101 -7.35 6.24 -12.06
C LEU A 101 -7.48 7.54 -12.84
N TYR A 102 -7.96 8.61 -12.19
CA TYR A 102 -8.04 9.94 -12.79
C TYR A 102 -6.65 10.51 -13.10
N LEU A 103 -5.67 10.34 -12.20
CA LEU A 103 -4.28 10.74 -12.45
C LEU A 103 -3.65 9.97 -13.63
N VAL A 104 -3.93 8.67 -13.74
CA VAL A 104 -3.47 7.87 -14.89
C VAL A 104 -4.13 8.34 -16.18
N PHE A 105 -5.44 8.61 -16.14
CA PHE A 105 -6.19 9.14 -17.28
C PHE A 105 -5.60 10.45 -17.79
N ILE A 106 -5.41 11.45 -16.91
CA ILE A 106 -4.89 12.76 -17.32
C ILE A 106 -3.45 12.66 -17.81
N ALA A 107 -2.60 11.85 -17.16
CA ALA A 107 -1.21 11.65 -17.60
C ALA A 107 -1.12 11.07 -19.02
N ILE A 108 -1.97 10.09 -19.34
CA ILE A 108 -2.02 9.50 -20.68
C ILE A 108 -2.59 10.51 -21.68
N PHE A 109 -3.67 11.20 -21.34
CA PHE A 109 -4.32 12.13 -22.26
C PHE A 109 -3.41 13.31 -22.62
N GLU A 110 -2.83 13.97 -21.62
CA GLU A 110 -1.90 15.08 -21.80
C GLU A 110 -0.62 14.63 -22.53
N SER A 111 -0.08 13.45 -22.21
CA SER A 111 1.08 12.92 -22.90
C SER A 111 0.83 12.71 -24.40
N ASN A 112 -0.35 12.21 -24.78
CA ASN A 112 -0.72 12.04 -26.19
C ASN A 112 -0.90 13.39 -26.88
N TYR A 113 -1.53 14.36 -26.23
CA TYR A 113 -1.71 15.71 -26.79
C TYR A 113 -0.36 16.39 -27.06
N VAL A 114 0.55 16.36 -26.07
CA VAL A 114 1.90 16.92 -26.21
C VAL A 114 2.68 16.22 -27.32
N HIS A 115 2.59 14.88 -27.42
CA HIS A 115 3.23 14.12 -28.49
C HIS A 115 2.73 14.52 -29.89
N GLN A 116 1.42 14.71 -30.05
CA GLN A 116 0.84 15.16 -31.32
C GLN A 116 1.27 16.58 -31.69
N MET A 117 1.32 17.50 -30.71
CA MET A 117 1.81 18.86 -30.94
C MET A 117 3.28 18.87 -31.34
N TRP A 118 4.10 18.04 -30.69
CA TRP A 118 5.51 17.86 -31.05
C TRP A 118 5.64 17.45 -32.52
N LEU A 119 4.96 16.40 -32.96
CA LEU A 119 5.03 15.91 -34.34
C LEU A 119 4.48 16.89 -35.39
N ARG A 120 3.65 17.86 -34.99
CA ARG A 120 3.05 18.84 -35.89
C ARG A 120 3.91 20.09 -36.06
N PHE A 121 4.68 20.48 -35.05
CA PHE A 121 5.38 21.78 -35.01
C PHE A 121 6.92 21.68 -34.97
N LEU A 122 7.47 20.49 -34.69
CA LEU A 122 8.90 20.16 -34.70
C LEU A 122 9.16 19.05 -35.72
#